data_AF-A0A7C7UKE9-F1
#
_entry.id   AF-A0A7C7UKE9-F1
#
_cell.length_a   1.000
_cell.length_b   1.000
_cell.length_c   1.000
_cell.angle_alpha   90.00
_cell.angle_beta   90.00
_cell.angle_gamma   90.00
#
_symmetry.space_group_name_H-M   'P 1'
#
loop_
_entity.id
_entity.type
_entity.pdbx_description
1 polymer ?
#
loop_
_entity_poly.entity_id
_entity_poly.type
_entity_poly.pdbx_seq_one_letter_code
_entity_poly.pdbx_strand_id
1 'polypeptide(L)' 'MMQVLWLRGHEDPYRLGAHIVAALLNAASIPEYGLSVRDVIRMYGQLARRGYYKPASGGHPMSAQEVVLFIRNTFA' A
#
# COMPACT_ATOMS: atom_id res chain seq x y z
N MET A 1 1.20 7.48 -17.04
CA MET A 1 -0.26 7.38 -16.82
C MET A 1 -0.47 6.87 -15.40
N MET A 2 -0.86 7.74 -14.46
CA MET A 2 -1.14 7.33 -13.08
C MET A 2 -2.55 6.73 -13.05
N GLN A 3 -2.66 5.41 -12.89
CA GLN A 3 -3.95 4.77 -12.61
C GLN A 3 -4.34 5.08 -11.17
N VAL A 4 -5.22 6.07 -10.99
CA VAL A 4 -5.93 6.27 -9.73
C VAL A 4 -6.95 5.13 -9.63
N LEU A 5 -6.90 4.38 -8.53
CA LEU A 5 -7.92 3.39 -8.20
C LEU A 5 -9.21 4.18 -8.00
N TRP A 6 -10.09 4.15 -9.01
CA TRP A 6 -11.36 4.84 -8.93
C TRP A 6 -12.33 4.00 -8.11
N LEU A 7 -12.13 4.01 -6.80
CA LEU A 7 -13.05 3.41 -5.84
C LEU A 7 -14.20 4.39 -5.63
N ARG A 8 -15.44 3.97 -5.89
CA ARG A 8 -16.63 4.77 -5.55
C ARG A 8 -16.70 4.96 -4.03
N GLY A 9 -17.48 5.92 -3.54
CA GLY A 9 -17.56 6.34 -2.13
C GLY A 9 -17.98 5.27 -1.09
N HIS A 10 -18.11 4.00 -1.49
CA HIS A 10 -18.36 2.83 -0.63
C HIS A 10 -17.45 1.62 -0.94
N GLU A 11 -16.53 1.72 -1.90
CA GLU A 11 -15.71 0.60 -2.37
C GLU A 11 -14.32 0.55 -1.70
N ASP A 12 -14.02 1.48 -0.78
CA ASP A 12 -12.78 1.47 0.02
C ASP A 12 -13.07 1.40 1.54
N PRO A 13 -13.61 0.28 2.04
CA PRO A 13 -13.96 0.14 3.46
C PRO A 13 -12.74 0.32 4.40
N TYR A 14 -11.52 0.15 3.89
CA TYR A 14 -10.28 0.25 4.66
C TYR A 14 -9.50 1.54 4.41
N ARG A 15 -9.99 2.44 3.56
CA ARG A 15 -9.29 3.65 3.13
C ARG A 15 -7.88 3.32 2.59
N LEU A 16 -7.74 2.22 1.85
CA LEU A 16 -6.50 1.76 1.25
C LEU A 16 -5.81 2.87 0.47
N GLY A 17 -6.56 3.63 -0.34
CA GLY A 17 -5.99 4.72 -1.13
C GLY A 17 -5.28 5.77 -0.27
N ALA A 18 -5.92 6.18 0.84
CA ALA A 18 -5.34 7.15 1.77
C ALA A 18 -4.07 6.61 2.46
N HIS A 19 -4.08 5.34 2.88
CA HIS A 19 -2.91 4.71 3.51
C HIS A 19 -1.74 4.55 2.54
N ILE A 20 -2.01 4.21 1.27
CA ILE A 20 -0.96 4.13 0.23
C ILE A 20 -0.35 5.50 -0.03
N VAL A 21 -1.15 6.57 -0.13
CA VAL A 21 -0.63 7.94 -0.31
C VAL A 21 0.20 8.37 0.91
N ALA A 22 -0.28 8.11 2.12
CA ALA A 22 0.48 8.41 3.34
C ALA A 22 1.81 7.63 3.37
N ALA A 23 1.80 6.33 3.04
CA ALA A 23 3.01 5.51 2.96
C ALA A 23 3.99 6.03 1.91
N LEU A 24 3.51 6.50 0.74
CA LEU A 24 4.36 7.12 -0.29
C LEU A 24 5.05 8.38 0.23
N LEU A 25 4.29 9.28 0.86
CA LEU A 25 4.83 10.53 1.39
C LEU A 25 5.83 10.26 2.52
N ASN A 26 5.53 9.31 3.39
CA ASN A 26 6.39 8.91 4.49
C ASN A 26 7.68 8.25 3.99
N ALA A 27 7.59 7.35 3.02
CA ALA A 27 8.76 6.72 2.40
C ALA A 27 9.67 7.72 1.68
N ALA A 28 9.13 8.84 1.22
CA ALA A 28 9.91 9.89 0.56
C ALA A 28 10.54 10.88 1.56
N SER A 29 9.94 11.06 2.74
CA SER A 29 10.23 12.19 3.63
C SER A 29 10.86 11.78 4.96
N ILE A 30 10.61 10.56 5.44
CA ILE A 30 11.06 10.07 6.74
C ILE A 30 12.25 9.11 6.52
N PRO A 31 13.46 9.45 6.98
CA PRO A 31 14.58 8.53 6.99
C PRO A 31 14.23 7.25 7.76
N GLU A 32 14.67 6.09 7.27
CA GLU A 32 14.47 4.79 7.93
C GLU A 32 13.00 4.38 8.14
N TYR A 33 12.06 4.87 7.32
CA TYR A 33 10.65 4.47 7.36
C TYR A 33 10.40 2.95 7.23
N GLY A 34 11.38 2.15 6.82
CA GLY A 34 11.22 0.70 6.64
C GLY A 34 10.56 0.30 5.31
N LEU A 35 9.96 1.26 4.59
CA LEU A 35 9.50 1.08 3.21
C LEU A 35 10.14 2.12 2.29
N SER A 36 10.60 1.69 1.12
CA SER A 36 11.00 2.61 0.06
C SER A 36 9.81 3.04 -0.79
N VAL A 37 9.90 4.21 -1.43
CA VAL A 37 8.88 4.68 -2.39
C VAL A 37 8.61 3.62 -3.46
N ARG A 38 9.67 2.94 -3.94
CA ARG A 38 9.56 1.86 -4.93
C ARG A 38 8.73 0.69 -4.42
N ASP A 39 8.84 0.35 -3.14
CA ASP A 39 8.09 -0.75 -2.55
C ASP A 39 6.62 -0.41 -2.40
N VAL A 40 6.30 0.82 -1.99
CA VAL A 40 4.90 1.29 -1.92
C VAL A 40 4.25 1.36 -3.30
N ILE A 41 4.96 1.85 -4.33
CA ILE A 41 4.47 1.84 -5.72
C ILE A 41 4.21 0.40 -6.19
N ARG A 42 5.12 -0.52 -5.90
CA ARG A 42 4.97 -1.94 -6.27
C ARG A 42 3.78 -2.59 -5.55
N MET A 43 3.61 -2.27 -4.27
CA MET A 43 2.51 -2.74 -3.44
C MET A 43 1.17 -2.32 -4.03
N TYR A 44 1.02 -1.03 -4.32
CA TYR A 44 -0.17 -0.50 -4.98
C TYR A 44 -0.40 -1.11 -6.36
N GLY A 45 0.64 -1.21 -7.19
CA GLY A 45 0.55 -1.80 -8.53
C GLY A 45 0.12 -3.26 -8.52
N GLN A 46 0.51 -4.05 -7.51
CA GLN A 46 0.02 -5.42 -7.35
C GLN A 46 -1.45 -5.46 -6.91
N LEU A 47 -1.84 -4.65 -5.93
CA LEU A 47 -3.22 -4.56 -5.47
C LEU A 47 -4.16 -4.15 -6.61
N ALA A 48 -3.78 -3.13 -7.38
CA ALA A 48 -4.58 -2.64 -8.49
C ALA A 48 -4.76 -3.67 -9.62
N ARG A 49 -3.75 -4.51 -9.87
CA ARG A 49 -3.76 -5.49 -10.97
C ARG A 49 -4.28 -6.86 -10.58
N ARG A 50 -4.10 -7.27 -9.32
CA ARG A 50 -4.31 -8.65 -8.84
C ARG A 50 -5.29 -8.74 -7.68
N GLY A 51 -5.61 -7.64 -7.00
CA GLY A 51 -6.42 -7.62 -5.78
C GLY A 51 -5.66 -7.99 -4.49
N TYR A 52 -4.37 -8.33 -4.58
CA TYR A 52 -3.53 -8.64 -3.41
C TYR A 52 -2.09 -8.16 -3.64
N TYR A 53 -1.34 -7.98 -2.56
CA TYR A 53 0.09 -7.71 -2.57
C TYR A 53 0.86 -8.94 -2.06
N LYS A 54 1.87 -9.39 -2.81
CA LYS A 54 2.82 -10.39 -2.34
C LYS A 54 4.20 -9.76 -2.14
N PRO A 55 4.76 -9.77 -0.91
CA PRO A 55 6.10 -9.28 -0.66
C PRO A 55 7.15 -10.08 -1.44
N ALA A 56 8.19 -9.38 -1.89
CA ALA A 56 9.31 -10.02 -2.59
C ALA A 56 10.11 -10.96 -1.67
N SER A 57 10.03 -10.75 -0.35
CA SER A 57 10.63 -11.61 0.68
C SER A 57 10.00 -13.01 0.78
N GLY A 58 8.95 -13.32 0.00
CA GLY A 58 8.32 -14.64 -0.03
C GLY A 58 7.19 -14.83 0.99
N GLY A 59 6.74 -13.76 1.65
CA GLY A 59 5.59 -13.79 2.55
C GLY A 59 4.28 -14.19 1.86
N HIS A 60 3.25 -14.47 2.66
CA HIS A 60 1.92 -14.78 2.14
C HIS A 60 1.33 -13.60 1.35
N PRO A 61 0.47 -13.86 0.34
CA PRO A 61 -0.32 -12.81 -0.29
C PRO A 61 -1.17 -12.08 0.74
N MET A 62 -1.10 -10.75 0.75
CA MET A 62 -1.87 -9.87 1.63
C MET A 62 -3.01 -9.22 0.85
N SER A 63 -4.20 -9.31 1.39
CA SER A 63 -5.40 -8.56 0.97
C SER A 63 -5.23 -7.05 1.22
N ALA A 64 -6.15 -6.24 0.68
CA ALA A 64 -6.18 -4.80 0.92
C ALA A 64 -6.21 -4.43 2.42
N GLN A 65 -6.99 -5.17 3.23
CA GLN A 65 -7.08 -4.94 4.67
C GLN A 65 -5.76 -5.24 5.39
N GLU A 66 -5.13 -6.37 5.06
CA GLU A 66 -3.85 -6.76 5.64
C GLU A 66 -2.73 -5.79 5.24
N VAL A 67 -2.77 -5.24 4.03
CA VAL A 67 -1.86 -4.18 3.62
C VAL A 67 -2.07 -2.91 4.43
N VAL A 68 -3.31 -2.49 4.68
CA VAL A 68 -3.58 -1.33 5.55
C VAL A 68 -3.02 -1.58 6.96
N LEU A 69 -3.22 -2.78 7.51
CA LEU A 69 -2.67 -3.15 8.82
C LEU A 69 -1.13 -3.15 8.80
N PHE A 70 -0.52 -3.70 7.75
CA PHE A 70 0.92 -3.72 7.56
C PHE A 70 1.51 -2.29 7.51
N ILE A 71 0.93 -1.40 6.71
CA ILE A 71 1.36 0.01 6.61
C ILE A 71 1.23 0.70 7.97
N ARG A 72 0.13 0.47 8.69
CA ARG A 72 -0.07 1.03 10.04
C ARG A 72 0.99 0.54 11.02
N ASN A 73 1.32 -0.75 11.00
CA ASN A 73 2.31 -1.35 11.88
C ASN A 73 3.76 -1.09 11.45
N THR A 74 3.99 -0.58 10.23
CA THR A 74 5.32 -0.08 9.81
C THR A 74 5.71 1.15 10.64
N PHE A 75 4.74 1.82 11.27
CA PHE A 75 4.97 2.78 12.35
C PHE A 75 4.50 2.21 13.69
N ALA A 76 5.46 1.79 14.51
CA ALA A 76 5.32 1.68 15.96
C ALA A 76 6.61 2.21 16.60
#